data_AF-X1F5Z4-F1
#
_entry.id   AF-X1F5Z4-F1
#
_cell.length_a   1.000
_cell.length_b   1.000
_cell.length_c   1.000
_cell.angle_alpha   90.00
_cell.angle_beta   90.00
_cell.angle_gamma   90.00
#
_symmetry.space_group_name_H-M   'P 1'
#
loop_
_entity.id
_entity.type
_entity.pdbx_description
1 polymer ?
#
loop_
_entity_poly.entity_id
_entity_poly.type
_entity_poly.pdbx_seq_one_letter_code
_entity_poly.pdbx_strand_id
1 'polypeptide(L)' 'GPLLSAMLEGGTFLANEINRATEYSQNTLLEPLEEESINIPHLGRIKASKDFFFISAMNPEELSGTHRLSEALKDRNFQ' A
#
# COMPACT_ATOMS: atom_id res chain seq x y z
N GLY A 1 -6.77 -5.71 10.99
CA GLY A 1 -7.09 -4.37 10.42
C GLY A 1 -7.51 -4.55 8.97
N PRO A 2 -8.12 -3.54 8.33
CA PRO A 2 -8.79 -3.71 7.03
C PRO A 2 -7.92 -4.34 5.94
N LEU A 3 -6.66 -3.90 5.78
CA LEU A 3 -5.72 -4.50 4.84
C LEU A 3 -5.48 -5.99 5.13
N LEU A 4 -5.12 -6.33 6.37
CA LEU A 4 -4.86 -7.71 6.78
C LEU A 4 -6.08 -8.63 6.61
N SER A 5 -7.28 -8.12 6.91
CA SER A 5 -8.52 -8.87 6.70
C SER A 5 -8.74 -9.16 5.21
N ALA A 6 -8.62 -8.15 4.34
CA ALA A 6 -8.74 -8.35 2.90
C ALA A 6 -7.65 -9.28 2.34
N MET A 7 -6.42 -9.19 2.83
CA MET A 7 -5.34 -10.09 2.44
C MET A 7 -5.63 -11.54 2.87
N LEU A 8 -6.17 -11.77 4.07
CA LEU A 8 -6.42 -13.14 4.56
C LEU A 8 -7.68 -13.77 3.97
N GLU A 9 -8.75 -12.99 3.83
CA GLU A 9 -10.07 -13.47 3.43
C GLU A 9 -10.34 -13.33 1.92
N GLY A 10 -9.51 -12.54 1.22
CA GLY A 10 -9.80 -12.07 -0.14
C GLY A 10 -10.65 -10.79 -0.15
N GLY A 11 -10.81 -10.21 -1.33
CA GLY A 11 -11.53 -8.95 -1.53
C GLY A 11 -10.60 -7.77 -1.85
N THR A 12 -11.17 -6.57 -1.88
CA THR A 12 -10.47 -5.38 -2.36
C THR A 12 -10.07 -4.44 -1.22
N PHE A 13 -8.80 -4.06 -1.19
CA PHE A 13 -8.31 -2.97 -0.35
C PHE A 13 -8.03 -1.73 -1.19
N LEU A 14 -8.72 -0.62 -0.88
CA LEU A 14 -8.52 0.68 -1.52
C LEU A 14 -7.71 1.61 -0.62
N ALA A 15 -6.47 1.89 -1.00
CA ALA A 15 -5.64 2.93 -0.42
C ALA A 15 -5.88 4.25 -1.15
N ASN A 16 -6.86 5.02 -0.67
CA ASN A 16 -7.16 6.34 -1.24
C ASN A 16 -6.19 7.41 -0.72
N GLU A 17 -5.82 8.37 -1.58
CA GLU A 17 -4.92 9.49 -1.26
C GLU A 17 -3.62 9.05 -0.59
N ILE A 18 -2.97 8.00 -1.11
CA ILE A 18 -1.76 7.41 -0.51
C ILE A 18 -0.65 8.45 -0.25
N ASN A 19 -0.58 9.50 -1.08
CA ASN A 19 0.35 10.61 -0.95
C ASN A 19 0.16 11.45 0.32
N ARG A 20 -1.02 11.40 0.98
CA ARG A 20 -1.29 12.10 2.24
C ARG A 20 -0.87 11.30 3.48
N ALA A 21 -0.69 9.99 3.34
CA ALA A 21 -0.20 9.15 4.42
C ALA A 21 1.27 9.50 4.76
N THR A 22 1.70 9.17 5.98
CA THR A 22 3.12 9.33 6.35
C THR A 22 4.00 8.44 5.47
N GLU A 23 5.26 8.83 5.27
CA GLU A 23 6.22 8.03 4.48
C GLU A 23 6.35 6.59 5.01
N TYR A 24 6.32 6.40 6.33
CA TYR A 24 6.32 5.08 6.94
C TYR A 24 5.10 4.26 6.50
N SER A 25 3.89 4.83 6.60
CA SER A 25 2.67 4.17 6.17
C SER A 25 2.69 3.84 4.68
N GLN A 26 3.18 4.76 3.84
CA GLN A 26 3.35 4.53 2.40
C GLN A 26 4.28 3.33 2.14
N ASN A 27 5.42 3.27 2.83
CA ASN A 27 6.39 2.19 2.66
C ASN A 27 5.83 0.83 3.10
N THR A 28 5.00 0.79 4.14
CA THR A 28 4.34 -0.47 4.57
C THR A 28 3.33 -1.01 3.55
N LEU A 29 2.86 -0.19 2.62
CA LEU A 29 1.90 -0.60 1.59
C LEU A 29 2.57 -1.10 0.30
N LEU A 30 3.88 -0.91 0.15
CA LEU A 30 4.65 -1.36 -1.02
C LEU A 30 4.66 -2.88 -1.15
N GLU A 31 4.98 -3.58 -0.05
CA GLU A 31 5.07 -5.04 -0.05
C GLU A 31 3.71 -5.72 -0.38
N PRO A 32 2.57 -5.31 0.22
CA PRO A 32 1.25 -5.80 -0.18
C PRO A 32 0.89 -5.54 -1.64
N LEU A 33 1.33 -4.39 -2.19
CA LEU A 33 1.02 -3.98 -3.56
C LEU A 33 1.83 -4.79 -4.59
N GLU A 34 3.08 -5.13 -4.28
CA GLU A 34 4.01 -5.71 -5.25
C GLU A 34 4.14 -7.22 -5.13
N GLU A 35 4.20 -7.70 -3.89
CA GLU A 35 4.54 -9.09 -3.58
C GLU A 35 3.32 -9.86 -3.05
N GLU A 36 2.16 -9.21 -3.01
CA GLU A 36 0.92 -9.76 -2.44
C GLU A 36 1.18 -10.37 -1.04
N SER A 37 2.06 -9.73 -0.27
CA SER A 37 2.47 -10.24 1.03
C SER A 37 2.86 -9.10 1.97
N ILE A 38 2.88 -9.38 3.27
CA ILE A 38 3.30 -8.40 4.27
C ILE A 38 4.01 -9.11 5.41
N ASN A 39 5.13 -8.56 5.86
CA ASN A 39 5.82 -9.04 7.05
C ASN A 39 5.38 -8.24 8.30
N ILE A 40 4.71 -8.90 9.24
CA ILE A 40 4.25 -8.27 10.48
C ILE A 40 5.13 -8.72 11.64
N PRO A 41 5.73 -7.80 12.43
CA PRO A 41 6.49 -8.16 13.62
C PRO A 41 5.70 -9.10 14.53
N HIS A 42 6.36 -10.16 15.01
CA HIS A 42 5.80 -11.20 15.88
C HIS A 42 4.72 -12.12 15.26
N LEU A 43 4.12 -11.76 14.11
CA LEU A 43 3.17 -12.61 13.39
C LEU A 43 3.80 -13.28 12.15
N GLY A 44 4.93 -12.78 11.67
CA GLY A 44 5.65 -13.31 10.52
C GLY A 44 5.08 -12.85 9.18
N ARG A 45 5.43 -13.58 8.13
CA ARG A 45 5.00 -13.31 6.76
C ARG A 45 3.57 -13.78 6.54
N ILE A 46 2.72 -12.88 6.06
CA ILE A 46 1.37 -13.18 5.62
C ILE A 46 1.33 -13.04 4.11
N LYS A 47 0.89 -14.09 3.42
CA LYS A 47 0.64 -14.06 1.98
C LYS A 47 -0.85 -13.80 1.74
N ALA A 48 -1.16 -12.95 0.78
CA ALA A 48 -2.53 -12.64 0.43
C ALA A 48 -3.22 -13.85 -0.23
N SER A 49 -4.54 -13.91 -0.04
CA SER A 49 -5.45 -14.76 -0.78
C SER A 49 -5.33 -14.48 -2.27
N LYS A 50 -5.56 -15.49 -3.11
CA LYS A 50 -5.60 -15.33 -4.57
C LYS A 50 -6.73 -14.39 -5.04
N ASP A 51 -7.72 -14.17 -4.19
CA ASP A 51 -8.86 -13.29 -4.46
C ASP A 51 -8.65 -11.87 -3.87
N PHE A 52 -7.44 -11.54 -3.41
CA PHE A 52 -7.10 -10.22 -2.91
C PHE A 52 -6.76 -9.27 -4.06
N PHE A 53 -7.28 -8.05 -4.00
CA PHE A 53 -6.97 -6.98 -4.95
C PHE A 53 -6.59 -5.70 -4.21
N PHE A 54 -5.41 -5.17 -4.49
CA PHE A 54 -4.96 -3.88 -3.97
C PHE A 54 -5.21 -2.80 -5.02
N ILE A 55 -5.87 -1.70 -4.62
CA ILE A 55 -6.04 -0.51 -5.45
C ILE A 55 -5.45 0.68 -4.71
N SER A 56 -4.56 1.41 -5.38
CA SER A 56 -3.99 2.66 -4.87
C SER A 56 -4.47 3.84 -5.71
N ALA A 57 -4.84 4.93 -5.05
CA ALA A 57 -5.16 6.18 -5.72
C ALA A 57 -4.38 7.33 -5.07
N MET A 58 -3.95 8.29 -5.89
CA MET A 58 -3.31 9.53 -5.44
C MET A 58 -3.89 10.73 -6.15
N ASN A 59 -3.94 11.87 -5.45
CA ASN A 59 -4.32 13.14 -6.06
C ASN A 59 -3.05 13.87 -6.52
N PRO A 60 -2.84 14.09 -7.83
CA PRO A 60 -1.63 14.73 -8.36
C PRO A 60 -1.52 16.23 -7.99
N GLU A 61 -2.63 16.90 -7.67
CA GLU A 61 -2.61 18.33 -7.36
C GLU A 61 -1.99 18.65 -5.99
N GLU A 62 -1.91 17.66 -5.08
CA GLU A 62 -1.45 17.86 -3.70
C GLU A 62 0.05 17.66 -3.48
N LEU A 63 0.82 17.41 -4.55
CA LEU A 63 2.29 17.28 -4.50
C LEU A 63 3.00 18.53 -3.93
N SER A 64 2.31 19.68 -3.85
CA SER A 64 2.83 20.94 -3.32
C SER A 64 2.77 21.06 -1.78
N GLY A 65 2.15 20.13 -1.04
CA GLY A 65 1.94 20.26 0.41
C GLY A 65 1.92 18.97 1.24
N THR A 66 2.03 17.80 0.63
CA THR A 66 2.02 16.51 1.34
C THR A 66 3.43 16.01 1.67
N HIS A 67 3.53 14.99 2.55
CA HIS A 67 4.76 14.21 2.67
C HIS A 67 5.20 13.79 1.26
N ARG A 68 6.50 13.98 0.96
CA ARG A 68 7.05 13.52 -0.31
C ARG A 68 6.69 12.05 -0.45
N LEU A 69 6.06 11.67 -1.58
CA LEU A 69 5.95 10.25 -1.95
C LEU A 69 7.31 9.59 -1.69
N SER A 70 7.30 8.42 -1.06
CA SER A 70 8.55 7.71 -0.88
C SER A 70 9.23 7.51 -2.24
N GLU A 71 10.55 7.53 -2.26
CA GLU A 71 11.31 7.40 -3.50
C GLU A 71 10.91 6.14 -4.28
N ALA A 72 10.64 5.05 -3.55
CA ALA A 72 10.15 3.79 -4.11
C ALA A 72 8.77 3.90 -4.77
N LEU A 73 7.84 4.72 -4.24
CA LEU A 73 6.55 4.96 -4.89
C LEU A 73 6.69 5.89 -6.10
N LYS A 74 7.60 6.87 -6.06
CA LYS A 74 7.81 7.78 -7.19
C LYS A 74 8.33 7.03 -8.41
N ASP A 75 9.32 6.17 -8.22
CA ASP A 75 9.94 5.41 -9.31
C ASP A 75 8.93 4.53 -10.08
N ARG A 76 7.83 4.15 -9.41
CA ARG A 76 6.82 3.22 -9.94
C ARG A 76 5.64 3.88 -10.63
N ASN A 77 5.45 5.20 -10.51
CA ASN A 77 4.34 5.94 -11.15
C ASN A 77 4.75 6.67 -12.45
N PHE A 78 6.02 6.57 -12.87
CA PHE A 78 6.52 7.16 -14.13
C PHE A 78 6.86 6.11 -15.21
N GLN A 79 6.26 4.92 -15.14
CA GLN A 79 6.24 3.96 -16.24
C GLN A 79 4.84 3.80 -16.83
#